data_AF-A0A818LSC1-F1
#
_entry.id   AF-A0A818LSC1-F1
#
_cell.length_a   1.000
_cell.length_b   1.000
_cell.length_c   1.000
_cell.angle_alpha   90.00
_cell.angle_beta   90.00
_cell.angle_gamma   90.00
#
_symmetry.space_group_name_H-M   'P 1'
#
loop_
_entity.id
_entity.type
_entity.pdbx_description
1 polymer ?
#
loop_
_entity_poly.entity_id
_entity_poly.type
_entity_poly.pdbx_seq_one_letter_code
_entity_poly.pdbx_strand_id
1 'polypeptide(L)'
;MVTETESPLITSNYKPTKELSNEGADLVDRAKTYIRAILHDSLHIQPSERVYILYDEDVELTQILTAAYADIANEHTNIDFTNFNQHTADDILAHLATLKANDCVILIQSQQFRLNEYRIRLELFKRNIKTIEHLHLNIIKPKEYKNYVESLAFSPVKYRDLALRIKDKLDKCQKVLVECQDGSQCEYTGGMNDCKLNIGDYKGMSGIGGTYPIGEVFTESRDLSKVNGQMSIWAYPSLAKTLEIPPEPIVLTIKNGLIEFDPENGIYPKNSTETFNQLLTLIRDGEGEICVREFGLGLNEGMGKSAIVTDVSAFERQHGMHISLGKKHNVYKTSAIKTKQTRFHIDVFIDLKNITILDDNTCLFDDGKYLV
;
A
#
# COMPACT_ATOMS: atom_id res chain seq x y z
N MET A 1 1.28 -48.35 -10.25
CA MET A 1 0.47 -47.47 -9.37
C MET A 1 1.45 -46.71 -8.51
N VAL A 2 1.80 -45.49 -8.91
CA VAL A 2 2.53 -44.58 -8.03
C VAL A 2 1.47 -44.04 -7.10
N THR A 3 1.54 -44.41 -5.82
CA THR A 3 0.75 -43.76 -4.78
C THR A 3 1.24 -42.32 -4.70
N GLU A 4 0.46 -41.38 -5.25
CA GLU A 4 0.60 -39.97 -4.91
C GLU A 4 0.36 -39.88 -3.40
N THR A 5 1.45 -39.79 -2.64
CA THR A 5 1.37 -39.40 -1.24
C THR A 5 0.87 -37.96 -1.23
N GLU A 6 -0.38 -37.74 -0.82
CA GLU A 6 -0.90 -36.40 -0.57
C GLU A 6 0.10 -35.64 0.30
N SER A 7 0.48 -34.44 -0.15
CA SER A 7 1.35 -33.59 0.65
C SER A 7 0.63 -33.27 1.97
N PRO A 8 1.31 -33.28 3.13
CA PRO A 8 0.66 -32.95 4.38
C PRO A 8 0.17 -31.49 4.35
N LEU A 9 -1.04 -31.23 4.86
CA LEU A 9 -1.62 -29.89 4.93
C LEU A 9 -0.70 -28.86 5.62
N ILE A 10 0.08 -29.34 6.58
CA ILE A 10 0.95 -28.53 7.42
C ILE A 10 2.34 -29.16 7.42
N THR A 11 3.36 -28.34 7.19
CA THR A 11 4.75 -28.65 7.49
C THR A 11 5.30 -27.70 8.55
N SER A 12 6.28 -28.15 9.34
CA SER A 12 6.98 -27.30 10.31
C SER A 12 8.13 -26.50 9.71
N ASN A 13 8.56 -26.89 8.50
CA ASN A 13 9.68 -26.30 7.78
C ASN A 13 9.26 -26.01 6.34
N TYR A 14 9.91 -25.05 5.71
CA TYR A 14 9.74 -24.73 4.30
C TYR A 14 11.04 -24.95 3.52
N LYS A 15 10.90 -25.53 2.32
CA LYS A 15 11.95 -25.61 1.31
C LYS A 15 11.30 -25.29 -0.04
N PRO A 16 11.80 -24.30 -0.80
CA PRO A 16 11.28 -24.01 -2.13
C PRO A 16 11.26 -25.24 -3.03
N THR A 17 10.19 -25.44 -3.81
CA THR A 17 10.13 -26.54 -4.79
C THR A 17 11.02 -26.29 -6.01
N LYS A 18 11.33 -25.01 -6.29
CA LYS A 18 12.24 -24.57 -7.35
C LYS A 18 13.46 -23.90 -6.73
N GLU A 19 14.61 -24.07 -7.38
CA GLU A 19 15.83 -23.38 -6.98
C GLU A 19 15.69 -21.87 -7.20
N LEU A 20 16.02 -21.08 -6.18
CA LEU A 20 16.08 -19.63 -6.28
C LEU A 20 17.26 -19.22 -7.17
N SER A 21 17.11 -18.11 -7.89
CA SER A 21 18.25 -17.45 -8.53
C SER A 21 19.27 -16.99 -7.48
N ASN A 22 20.51 -16.75 -7.90
CA ASN A 22 21.54 -16.20 -7.01
C ASN A 22 21.12 -14.86 -6.38
N GLU A 23 20.44 -14.01 -7.17
CA GLU A 23 19.86 -12.75 -6.67
C GLU A 23 18.73 -13.03 -5.68
N GLY A 24 17.86 -14.00 -5.96
CA GLY A 24 16.81 -14.42 -5.04
C GLY A 24 17.37 -14.91 -3.69
N ALA A 25 18.46 -15.68 -3.71
CA ALA A 25 19.14 -16.13 -2.50
C ALA A 25 19.70 -14.98 -1.65
N ASP A 26 20.33 -13.97 -2.28
CA ASP A 26 20.76 -12.75 -1.58
C ASP A 26 19.57 -12.00 -0.97
N LEU A 27 18.47 -11.86 -1.72
CA LEU A 27 17.26 -11.19 -1.25
C LEU A 27 16.62 -11.89 -0.07
N VAL A 28 16.72 -13.21 0.05
CA VAL A 28 16.24 -13.95 1.23
C VAL A 28 16.93 -13.44 2.50
N ASP A 29 18.25 -13.27 2.50
CA ASP A 29 19.00 -12.84 3.69
C ASP A 29 18.64 -11.41 4.13
N ARG A 30 18.37 -10.55 3.15
CA ARG A 30 17.91 -9.18 3.41
C ARG A 30 16.49 -9.17 3.96
N ALA A 31 15.59 -9.92 3.32
CA ALA A 31 14.21 -10.05 3.75
C ALA A 31 14.10 -10.64 5.17
N LYS A 32 14.96 -11.60 5.56
CA LYS A 32 15.00 -12.14 6.93
C LYS A 32 15.17 -11.04 7.98
N THR A 33 16.06 -10.08 7.72
CA THR A 33 16.32 -8.96 8.64
C THR A 33 15.08 -8.08 8.79
N TYR A 34 14.45 -7.72 7.68
CA TYR A 34 13.28 -6.85 7.68
C TYR A 34 12.04 -7.53 8.26
N ILE A 35 11.81 -8.80 7.92
CA ILE A 35 10.70 -9.61 8.44
C ILE A 35 10.81 -9.79 9.96
N ARG A 36 12.01 -10.06 10.49
CA ARG A 36 12.23 -10.07 11.95
C ARG A 36 11.79 -8.77 12.59
N ALA A 37 12.19 -7.63 12.03
CA ALA A 37 11.79 -6.31 12.53
C ALA A 37 10.27 -6.12 12.44
N ILE A 38 9.61 -6.55 11.35
CA ILE A 38 8.14 -6.49 11.23
C ILE A 38 7.48 -7.29 12.37
N LEU A 39 7.91 -8.52 12.61
CA LEU A 39 7.29 -9.37 13.62
C LEU A 39 7.52 -8.87 15.05
N HIS A 40 8.73 -8.39 15.35
CA HIS A 40 9.09 -7.92 16.69
C HIS A 40 8.63 -6.49 16.96
N ASP A 41 8.87 -5.56 16.04
CA ASP A 41 8.63 -4.13 16.24
C ASP A 41 7.19 -3.71 15.91
N SER A 42 6.55 -4.34 14.91
CA SER A 42 5.18 -3.99 14.51
C SER A 42 4.15 -4.89 15.16
N LEU A 43 4.29 -6.22 15.01
CA LEU A 43 3.28 -7.18 15.49
C LEU A 43 3.49 -7.61 16.96
N HIS A 44 4.68 -7.38 17.51
CA HIS A 44 5.09 -7.81 18.84
C HIS A 44 4.78 -9.30 19.09
N ILE A 45 5.14 -10.17 18.14
CA ILE A 45 4.89 -11.61 18.25
C ILE A 45 5.63 -12.19 19.46
N GLN A 46 4.95 -13.02 20.23
CA GLN A 46 5.52 -13.73 21.37
C GLN A 46 5.94 -15.16 20.98
N PRO A 47 6.99 -15.74 21.57
CA PRO A 47 7.43 -17.11 21.27
C PRO A 47 6.35 -18.19 21.44
N SER A 48 5.34 -17.95 22.28
CA SER A 48 4.23 -18.87 22.53
C SER A 48 3.05 -18.74 21.55
N GLU A 49 3.00 -17.66 20.77
CA GLU A 49 1.96 -17.44 19.76
C GLU A 49 2.23 -18.33 18.54
N ARG A 50 1.17 -18.86 17.94
CA ARG A 50 1.30 -19.67 16.72
C ARG A 50 1.44 -18.76 15.51
N VAL A 51 2.32 -19.11 14.59
CA VAL A 51 2.51 -18.40 13.32
C VAL A 51 2.11 -19.33 12.18
N TYR A 52 1.07 -18.96 11.45
CA TYR A 52 0.61 -19.70 10.28
C TYR A 52 0.99 -18.96 9.00
N ILE A 53 1.76 -19.60 8.14
CA ILE A 53 2.22 -19.04 6.86
C ILE A 53 1.49 -19.79 5.74
N LEU A 54 0.56 -19.08 5.09
CA LEU A 54 -0.12 -19.54 3.89
C LEU A 54 0.54 -18.85 2.69
N TYR A 55 1.04 -19.65 1.76
CA TYR A 55 1.84 -19.15 0.65
C TYR A 55 1.54 -19.90 -0.65
N ASP A 56 1.96 -19.35 -1.78
CA ASP A 56 2.09 -20.09 -3.04
C ASP A 56 3.55 -20.01 -3.54
N GLU A 57 3.87 -20.71 -4.62
CA GLU A 57 5.21 -20.69 -5.23
C GLU A 57 5.16 -20.29 -6.72
N ASP A 58 4.11 -19.57 -7.13
CA ASP A 58 3.85 -19.28 -8.55
C ASP A 58 4.86 -18.30 -9.13
N VAL A 59 5.46 -17.46 -8.28
CA VAL A 59 6.53 -16.51 -8.65
C VAL A 59 7.67 -16.54 -7.64
N GLU A 60 8.90 -16.30 -8.09
CA GLU A 60 10.09 -16.39 -7.23
C GLU A 60 10.02 -15.45 -6.02
N LEU A 61 9.39 -14.26 -6.13
CA LEU A 61 9.21 -13.35 -4.99
C LEU A 61 8.42 -13.98 -3.83
N THR A 62 7.41 -14.82 -4.12
CA THR A 62 6.68 -15.55 -3.06
C THR A 62 7.60 -16.55 -2.35
N GLN A 63 8.49 -17.21 -3.10
CA GLN A 63 9.44 -18.17 -2.55
C GLN A 63 10.51 -17.48 -1.70
N ILE A 64 11.00 -16.31 -2.14
CA ILE A 64 11.95 -15.47 -1.39
C ILE A 64 11.35 -15.08 -0.04
N LEU A 65 10.14 -14.52 -0.03
CA LEU A 65 9.49 -14.09 1.21
C LEU A 65 9.19 -15.28 2.11
N THR A 66 8.68 -16.39 1.56
CA THR A 66 8.38 -17.60 2.35
C THR A 66 9.65 -18.18 2.97
N ALA A 67 10.76 -18.22 2.23
CA ALA A 67 12.06 -18.64 2.76
C ALA A 67 12.56 -17.71 3.87
N ALA A 68 12.35 -16.40 3.73
CA ALA A 68 12.72 -15.44 4.75
C ALA A 68 11.86 -15.57 6.02
N TYR A 69 10.55 -15.83 5.88
CA TYR A 69 9.69 -16.13 7.02
C TYR A 69 10.04 -17.49 7.67
N ALA A 70 10.51 -18.45 6.89
CA ALA A 70 10.94 -19.74 7.43
C ALA A 70 12.12 -19.65 8.40
N ASP A 71 12.95 -18.62 8.27
CA ASP A 71 14.06 -18.37 9.19
C ASP A 71 13.59 -18.04 10.62
N ILE A 72 12.35 -17.57 10.78
CA ILE A 72 11.74 -17.32 12.10
C ILE A 72 11.58 -18.62 12.90
N ALA A 73 11.55 -19.78 12.25
CA ALA A 73 11.52 -21.09 12.93
C ALA A 73 12.73 -21.31 13.86
N ASN A 74 13.82 -20.54 13.68
CA ASN A 74 14.96 -20.54 14.60
C ASN A 74 14.64 -19.85 15.95
N GLU A 75 13.61 -19.00 16.00
CA GLU A 75 13.21 -18.20 17.16
C GLU A 75 11.83 -18.56 17.71
N HIS A 76 10.95 -19.12 16.89
CA HIS A 76 9.59 -19.52 17.23
C HIS A 76 9.37 -21.00 16.93
N THR A 77 8.80 -21.75 17.88
CA THR A 77 8.67 -23.21 17.79
C THR A 77 7.33 -23.68 17.24
N ASN A 78 6.33 -22.80 17.16
CA ASN A 78 4.97 -23.14 16.73
C ASN A 78 4.65 -22.43 15.40
N ILE A 79 5.30 -22.89 14.33
CA ILE A 79 5.13 -22.37 12.98
C ILE A 79 4.58 -23.46 12.07
N ASP A 80 3.57 -23.10 11.30
CA ASP A 80 2.93 -23.97 10.33
C ASP A 80 3.00 -23.35 8.93
N PHE A 81 3.30 -24.18 7.94
CA PHE A 81 3.35 -23.80 6.54
C PHE A 81 2.30 -24.59 5.75
N THR A 82 1.55 -23.89 4.88
CA THR A 82 0.65 -24.52 3.91
C THR A 82 0.85 -23.87 2.55
N ASN A 83 1.09 -24.69 1.53
CA ASN A 83 1.07 -24.24 0.13
C ASN A 83 -0.38 -24.20 -0.37
N PHE A 84 -0.89 -23.01 -0.67
CA PHE A 84 -2.25 -22.76 -1.12
C PHE A 84 -2.64 -23.61 -2.34
N ASN A 85 -1.72 -23.81 -3.28
CA ASN A 85 -1.98 -24.53 -4.53
C ASN A 85 -2.05 -26.06 -4.36
N GLN A 86 -1.74 -26.59 -3.17
CA GLN A 86 -1.71 -28.02 -2.89
C GLN A 86 -2.92 -28.50 -2.06
N HIS A 87 -3.78 -27.59 -1.61
CA HIS A 87 -4.87 -27.90 -0.69
C HIS A 87 -6.18 -27.22 -1.09
N THR A 88 -7.29 -27.75 -0.59
CA THR A 88 -8.60 -27.16 -0.86
C THR A 88 -8.87 -25.96 0.05
N ALA A 89 -9.80 -25.10 -0.35
CA ALA A 89 -10.23 -23.99 0.49
C ALA A 89 -10.81 -24.48 1.83
N ASP A 90 -11.52 -25.60 1.84
CA ASP A 90 -12.10 -26.19 3.05
C ASP A 90 -11.03 -26.66 4.04
N ASP A 91 -9.95 -27.29 3.55
CA ASP A 91 -8.82 -27.71 4.39
C ASP A 91 -8.15 -26.50 5.06
N ILE A 92 -7.89 -25.45 4.29
CA ILE A 92 -7.27 -24.22 4.78
C ILE A 92 -8.19 -23.51 5.79
N LEU A 93 -9.49 -23.42 5.51
CA LEU A 93 -10.47 -22.83 6.43
C LEU A 93 -10.58 -23.63 7.73
N ALA A 94 -10.57 -24.97 7.65
CA ALA A 94 -10.57 -25.84 8.82
C ALA A 94 -9.32 -25.61 9.68
N HIS A 95 -8.15 -25.45 9.07
CA HIS A 95 -6.92 -25.12 9.79
C HIS A 95 -6.99 -23.73 10.45
N LEU A 96 -7.41 -22.71 9.71
CA LEU A 96 -7.57 -21.35 10.22
C LEU A 96 -8.54 -21.29 11.40
N ALA A 97 -9.55 -22.17 11.45
CA ALA A 97 -10.48 -22.26 12.57
C ALA A 97 -9.81 -22.74 13.88
N THR A 98 -8.67 -23.44 13.79
CA THR A 98 -7.90 -23.90 14.96
C THR A 98 -7.07 -22.79 15.63
N LEU A 99 -6.85 -21.67 14.93
CA LEU A 99 -6.09 -20.53 15.46
C LEU A 99 -6.88 -19.79 16.55
N LYS A 100 -6.17 -19.29 17.56
CA LYS A 100 -6.74 -18.52 18.69
C LYS A 100 -6.35 -17.05 18.60
N ALA A 101 -6.99 -16.23 19.43
CA ALA A 101 -6.61 -14.82 19.57
C ALA A 101 -5.11 -14.67 19.86
N ASN A 102 -4.52 -13.63 19.29
CA ASN A 102 -3.09 -13.31 19.28
C ASN A 102 -2.16 -14.21 18.46
N ASP A 103 -2.65 -15.35 17.92
CA ASP A 103 -1.91 -16.03 16.87
C ASP A 103 -1.75 -15.11 15.65
N CYS A 104 -0.82 -15.45 14.76
CA CYS A 104 -0.50 -14.67 13.57
C CYS A 104 -0.72 -15.49 12.30
N VAL A 105 -1.30 -14.85 11.28
CA VAL A 105 -1.42 -15.39 9.93
C VAL A 105 -0.64 -14.50 8.97
N ILE A 106 0.24 -15.10 8.17
CA ILE A 106 1.01 -14.42 7.13
C ILE A 106 0.55 -14.98 5.79
N LEU A 107 0.06 -14.11 4.92
CA LEU A 107 -0.43 -14.45 3.59
C LEU A 107 0.57 -13.95 2.54
N ILE A 108 1.23 -14.87 1.85
CA ILE A 108 2.25 -14.57 0.82
C ILE A 108 1.68 -14.98 -0.54
N GLN A 109 1.20 -14.00 -1.28
CA GLN A 109 0.24 -14.19 -2.37
C GLN A 109 0.79 -13.67 -3.69
N SER A 110 1.06 -14.56 -4.64
CA SER A 110 1.24 -14.17 -6.03
C SER A 110 0.00 -13.42 -6.54
N GLN A 111 -1.18 -13.96 -6.23
CA GLN A 111 -2.49 -13.36 -6.42
C GLN A 111 -3.33 -13.54 -5.15
N GLN A 112 -4.36 -12.71 -4.98
CA GLN A 112 -5.24 -12.78 -3.80
C GLN A 112 -5.82 -14.20 -3.62
N PHE A 113 -5.57 -14.80 -2.45
CA PHE A 113 -6.19 -16.06 -2.04
C PHE A 113 -7.68 -15.87 -1.83
N ARG A 114 -8.47 -16.66 -2.56
CA ARG A 114 -9.93 -16.66 -2.49
C ARG A 114 -10.41 -17.96 -1.87
N LEU A 115 -10.63 -17.94 -0.55
CA LEU A 115 -11.19 -19.08 0.19
C LEU A 115 -12.73 -19.05 0.24
N ASN A 116 -13.34 -17.85 0.18
CA ASN A 116 -14.79 -17.65 0.14
C ASN A 116 -15.11 -16.24 -0.40
N GLU A 117 -16.39 -15.82 -0.33
CA GLU A 117 -16.84 -14.49 -0.79
C GLU A 117 -16.33 -13.32 0.08
N TYR A 118 -15.86 -13.59 1.29
CA TYR A 118 -15.41 -12.58 2.25
C TYR A 118 -13.88 -12.42 2.24
N ARG A 119 -13.41 -11.23 2.60
CA ARG A 119 -11.98 -10.95 2.75
C ARG A 119 -11.45 -11.62 4.01
N ILE A 120 -10.60 -12.63 3.84
CA ILE A 120 -10.02 -13.44 4.93
C ILE A 120 -9.47 -12.60 6.09
N ARG A 121 -8.74 -11.51 5.81
CA ARG A 121 -8.17 -10.62 6.82
C ARG A 121 -9.24 -10.02 7.75
N LEU A 122 -10.41 -9.66 7.24
CA LEU A 122 -11.48 -9.11 8.08
C LEU A 122 -12.02 -10.15 9.06
N GLU A 123 -12.11 -11.41 8.64
CA GLU A 123 -12.54 -12.51 9.52
C GLU A 123 -11.47 -12.85 10.57
N LEU A 124 -10.19 -12.76 10.21
CA LEU A 124 -9.08 -12.93 11.16
C LEU A 124 -9.06 -11.80 12.21
N PHE A 125 -9.25 -10.54 11.81
CA PHE A 125 -9.32 -9.42 12.75
C PHE A 125 -10.50 -9.52 13.71
N LYS A 126 -11.68 -10.00 13.27
CA LYS A 126 -12.82 -10.25 14.18
C LYS A 126 -12.50 -11.26 15.29
N ARG A 127 -11.52 -12.14 15.06
CA ARG A 127 -11.03 -13.16 16.01
C ARG A 127 -9.79 -12.70 16.80
N ASN A 128 -9.38 -11.44 16.66
CA ASN A 128 -8.14 -10.90 17.23
C ASN A 128 -6.88 -11.68 16.81
N ILE A 129 -6.86 -12.18 15.58
CA ILE A 129 -5.68 -12.82 14.98
C ILE A 129 -4.87 -11.75 14.26
N LYS A 130 -3.56 -11.68 14.52
CA LYS A 130 -2.63 -10.75 13.86
C LYS A 130 -2.49 -11.17 12.39
N THR A 131 -2.37 -10.24 11.45
CA THR A 131 -2.34 -10.61 10.02
C THR A 131 -1.37 -9.77 9.20
N ILE A 132 -0.53 -10.41 8.39
CA ILE A 132 0.27 -9.75 7.35
C ILE A 132 -0.19 -10.25 5.98
N GLU A 133 -0.35 -9.32 5.03
CA GLU A 133 -0.61 -9.65 3.62
C GLU A 133 0.49 -9.07 2.72
N HIS A 134 1.20 -9.94 2.02
CA HIS A 134 1.97 -9.60 0.82
C HIS A 134 1.12 -10.03 -0.39
N LEU A 135 0.52 -9.08 -1.11
CA LEU A 135 -0.41 -9.39 -2.21
C LEU A 135 0.14 -9.01 -3.59
N HIS A 136 -0.45 -9.61 -4.63
CA HIS A 136 -0.19 -9.31 -6.04
C HIS A 136 1.30 -9.38 -6.43
N LEU A 137 2.06 -10.26 -5.77
CA LEU A 137 3.51 -10.36 -6.00
C LEU A 137 3.86 -10.77 -7.44
N ASN A 138 2.90 -11.32 -8.19
CA ASN A 138 3.08 -11.64 -9.61
C ASN A 138 3.12 -10.42 -10.55
N ILE A 139 2.61 -9.26 -10.10
CA ILE A 139 2.64 -8.01 -10.88
C ILE A 139 4.05 -7.38 -10.84
N ILE A 140 4.81 -7.65 -9.77
CA ILE A 140 6.14 -7.12 -9.55
C ILE A 140 7.12 -7.85 -10.47
N LYS A 141 7.91 -7.09 -11.24
CA LYS A 141 8.86 -7.68 -12.19
C LYS A 141 10.11 -8.18 -11.45
N PRO A 142 10.81 -9.21 -11.96
CA PRO A 142 12.02 -9.72 -11.31
C PRO A 142 13.06 -8.65 -10.95
N LYS A 143 13.30 -7.70 -11.87
CA LYS A 143 14.21 -6.56 -11.64
C LYS A 143 13.79 -5.59 -10.51
N GLU A 144 12.56 -5.71 -10.02
CA GLU A 144 11.96 -4.87 -8.97
C GLU A 144 11.89 -5.62 -7.62
N TYR A 145 12.24 -6.91 -7.58
CA TYR A 145 12.18 -7.72 -6.35
C TYR A 145 13.03 -7.12 -5.24
N LYS A 146 14.22 -6.62 -5.59
CA LYS A 146 15.04 -5.88 -4.64
C LYS A 146 14.28 -4.70 -4.03
N ASN A 147 13.66 -3.85 -4.85
CA ASN A 147 12.93 -2.67 -4.35
C ASN A 147 11.76 -3.07 -3.45
N TYR A 148 11.02 -4.13 -3.80
CA TYR A 148 9.98 -4.66 -2.93
C TYR A 148 10.54 -5.13 -1.57
N VAL A 149 11.63 -5.91 -1.58
CA VAL A 149 12.27 -6.36 -0.33
C VAL A 149 12.77 -5.19 0.49
N GLU A 150 13.39 -4.17 -0.13
CA GLU A 150 13.83 -2.94 0.55
C GLU A 150 12.68 -2.18 1.18
N SER A 151 11.51 -2.17 0.54
CA SER A 151 10.33 -1.52 1.11
C SER A 151 9.86 -2.14 2.42
N LEU A 152 10.22 -3.40 2.69
CA LEU A 152 9.92 -4.05 3.97
C LEU A 152 10.79 -3.54 5.13
N ALA A 153 11.87 -2.80 4.83
CA ALA A 153 12.77 -2.23 5.84
C ALA A 153 12.14 -1.09 6.66
N PHE A 154 10.94 -0.63 6.29
CA PHE A 154 10.24 0.42 7.01
C PHE A 154 10.04 0.04 8.48
N SER A 155 10.60 0.83 9.39
CA SER A 155 10.53 0.56 10.83
C SER A 155 9.58 1.53 11.53
N PRO A 156 8.52 1.03 12.22
CA PRO A 156 7.67 1.89 13.05
C PRO A 156 8.49 2.64 14.09
N VAL A 157 9.54 2.02 14.66
CA VAL A 157 10.38 2.63 15.69
C VAL A 157 11.10 3.87 15.16
N LYS A 158 11.62 3.82 13.92
CA LYS A 158 12.34 4.94 13.29
C LYS A 158 11.39 6.07 12.86
N TYR A 159 10.21 5.74 12.35
CA TYR A 159 9.33 6.71 11.67
C TYR A 159 8.14 7.18 12.50
N ARG A 160 7.86 6.58 13.67
CA ARG A 160 6.71 6.95 14.52
C ARG A 160 6.68 8.43 14.85
N ASP A 161 7.77 8.97 15.37
CA ASP A 161 7.80 10.37 15.82
C ASP A 161 7.62 11.33 14.65
N LEU A 162 8.23 11.03 13.50
CA LEU A 162 8.02 11.79 12.27
C LEU A 162 6.56 11.77 11.84
N ALA A 163 5.95 10.58 11.75
CA ALA A 163 4.55 10.42 11.36
C ALA A 163 3.59 11.15 12.30
N LEU A 164 3.86 11.14 13.61
CA LEU A 164 3.09 11.87 14.60
C LEU A 164 3.24 13.40 14.48
N ARG A 165 4.44 13.90 14.15
CA ARG A 165 4.65 15.34 13.90
C ARG A 165 3.96 15.80 12.61
N ILE A 166 4.05 15.01 11.54
CA ILE A 166 3.31 15.26 10.29
C ILE A 166 1.80 15.31 10.58
N LYS A 167 1.29 14.32 11.31
CA LYS A 167 -0.11 14.28 11.74
C LYS A 167 -0.51 15.52 12.55
N ASP A 168 0.26 15.87 13.58
CA ASP A 168 -0.04 17.03 14.44
C ASP A 168 -0.14 18.33 13.64
N LYS A 169 0.76 18.50 12.69
CA LYS A 169 0.83 19.65 11.79
C LYS A 169 -0.36 19.70 10.82
N LEU A 170 -0.71 18.59 10.17
CA LEU A 170 -1.82 18.52 9.22
C LEU A 170 -3.20 18.58 9.90
N ASP A 171 -3.39 17.97 11.06
CA ASP A 171 -4.68 17.96 11.78
C ASP A 171 -5.12 19.37 12.20
N LYS A 172 -4.15 20.26 12.46
CA LYS A 172 -4.37 21.62 12.96
C LYS A 172 -4.38 22.68 11.85
N CYS A 173 -3.84 22.38 10.67
CA CYS A 173 -3.69 23.39 9.64
C CYS A 173 -5.05 23.81 9.04
N GLN A 174 -5.08 25.02 8.50
CA GLN A 174 -6.14 25.60 7.69
C GLN A 174 -5.73 25.71 6.23
N LYS A 175 -4.43 25.79 5.94
CA LYS A 175 -3.91 25.94 4.58
C LYS A 175 -2.64 25.14 4.33
N VAL A 176 -2.60 24.43 3.21
CA VAL A 176 -1.44 23.70 2.71
C VAL A 176 -1.20 24.08 1.25
N LEU A 177 0.06 24.35 0.90
CA LEU A 177 0.53 24.52 -0.46
C LEU A 177 1.37 23.30 -0.85
N VAL A 178 1.03 22.70 -1.99
CA VAL A 178 1.83 21.69 -2.65
C VAL A 178 2.49 22.33 -3.87
N GLU A 179 3.80 22.22 -3.97
CA GLU A 179 4.58 22.63 -5.13
C GLU A 179 5.22 21.40 -5.78
N CYS A 180 5.07 21.32 -7.09
CA CYS A 180 5.67 20.28 -7.91
C CYS A 180 7.01 20.73 -8.53
N GLN A 181 7.78 19.77 -9.03
CA GLN A 181 9.10 20.02 -9.63
C GLN A 181 9.05 20.97 -10.85
N ASP A 182 7.94 20.96 -11.60
CA ASP A 182 7.71 21.85 -12.74
C ASP A 182 7.23 23.26 -12.35
N GLY A 183 7.10 23.55 -11.03
CA GLY A 183 6.59 24.80 -10.50
C GLY A 183 5.07 24.90 -10.44
N SER A 184 4.35 23.85 -10.83
CA SER A 184 2.90 23.76 -10.61
C SER A 184 2.60 23.82 -9.10
N GLN A 185 1.53 24.52 -8.73
CA GLN A 185 1.15 24.74 -7.34
C GLN A 185 -0.33 24.49 -7.11
N CYS A 186 -0.65 23.79 -6.02
CA CYS A 186 -2.02 23.52 -5.61
C CYS A 186 -2.22 23.83 -4.12
N GLU A 187 -3.27 24.61 -3.84
CA GLU A 187 -3.64 25.02 -2.49
C GLU A 187 -4.83 24.21 -1.98
N TYR A 188 -4.70 23.73 -0.74
CA TYR A 188 -5.77 23.18 0.07
C TYR A 188 -6.12 24.22 1.13
N THR A 189 -7.36 24.68 1.15
CA THR A 189 -7.82 25.67 2.14
C THR A 189 -9.03 25.17 2.94
N GLY A 190 -9.22 25.64 4.18
CA GLY A 190 -10.29 25.18 5.07
C GLY A 190 -9.92 23.98 5.95
N GLY A 191 -8.64 23.60 5.95
CA GLY A 191 -8.05 22.58 6.81
C GLY A 191 -8.29 21.13 6.37
N MET A 192 -7.62 20.21 7.05
CA MET A 192 -7.60 18.79 6.74
C MET A 192 -8.36 17.97 7.80
N ASN A 193 -8.91 16.83 7.42
CA ASN A 193 -9.46 15.85 8.36
C ASN A 193 -8.34 15.26 9.24
N ASP A 194 -8.72 14.56 10.31
CA ASP A 194 -7.74 13.90 11.17
C ASP A 194 -6.98 12.82 10.40
N CYS A 195 -5.65 12.95 10.27
CA CYS A 195 -4.80 12.00 9.58
C CYS A 195 -4.96 10.58 10.14
N LYS A 196 -4.92 9.59 9.27
CA LYS A 196 -4.72 8.18 9.63
C LYS A 196 -3.27 7.79 9.37
N LEU A 197 -2.81 6.81 10.13
CA LEU A 197 -1.45 6.31 10.10
C LEU A 197 -1.47 4.85 9.68
N ASN A 198 -0.70 4.52 8.65
CA ASN A 198 -0.39 3.14 8.27
C ASN A 198 1.13 2.96 8.36
N ILE A 199 1.64 2.93 9.59
CA ILE A 199 3.09 2.94 9.89
C ILE A 199 3.54 1.72 10.70
N GLY A 200 2.70 0.69 10.84
CA GLY A 200 3.03 -0.52 11.62
C GLY A 200 2.92 -0.37 13.14
N ASP A 201 2.43 0.78 13.63
CA ASP A 201 2.10 0.98 15.04
C ASP A 201 0.62 0.69 15.30
N TYR A 202 0.33 -0.48 15.85
CA TYR A 202 -1.05 -0.95 16.08
C TYR A 202 -1.57 -0.72 17.50
N LYS A 203 -0.86 0.05 18.33
CA LYS A 203 -1.26 0.30 19.72
C LYS A 203 -2.66 0.94 19.78
N GLY A 204 -3.57 0.27 20.49
CA GLY A 204 -4.95 0.73 20.65
C GLY A 204 -5.88 0.43 19.46
N MET A 205 -5.41 -0.29 18.43
CA MET A 205 -6.22 -0.72 17.30
C MET A 205 -6.88 -2.08 17.56
N SER A 206 -8.08 -2.31 17.02
CA SER A 206 -8.82 -3.58 17.14
C SER A 206 -8.30 -4.69 16.22
N GLY A 207 -7.36 -4.38 15.31
CA GLY A 207 -6.71 -5.33 14.43
C GLY A 207 -5.23 -4.99 14.35
N ILE A 208 -4.37 -6.01 14.42
CA ILE A 208 -2.91 -5.87 14.40
C ILE A 208 -2.41 -6.41 13.07
N GLY A 209 -1.66 -5.59 12.33
CA GLY A 209 -1.15 -5.92 11.01
C GLY A 209 -2.02 -5.36 9.87
N GLY A 210 -1.78 -5.84 8.65
CA GLY A 210 -2.40 -5.33 7.44
C GLY A 210 -1.65 -5.75 6.19
N THR A 211 -1.81 -4.95 5.14
CA THR A 211 -1.07 -5.12 3.89
C THR A 211 0.32 -4.51 4.03
N TYR A 212 1.33 -5.25 3.60
CA TYR A 212 2.72 -4.80 3.54
C TYR A 212 3.18 -4.63 2.08
N PRO A 213 4.05 -3.64 1.78
CA PRO A 213 4.72 -2.72 2.71
C PRO A 213 3.82 -1.65 3.35
N ILE A 214 4.33 -1.05 4.42
CA ILE A 214 3.69 0.02 5.22
C ILE A 214 4.53 1.31 5.13
N GLY A 215 4.03 2.40 5.71
CA GLY A 215 4.75 3.66 5.85
C GLY A 215 4.02 4.81 5.21
N GLU A 216 2.87 5.19 5.75
CA GLU A 216 2.02 6.25 5.18
C GLU A 216 1.29 7.05 6.27
N VAL A 217 1.16 8.35 6.03
CA VAL A 217 0.25 9.27 6.72
C VAL A 217 -0.70 9.85 5.69
N PHE A 218 -2.01 9.68 5.87
CA PHE A 218 -2.97 10.18 4.88
C PHE A 218 -4.15 10.91 5.52
N THR A 219 -4.60 11.95 4.83
CA THR A 219 -5.75 12.77 5.22
C THR A 219 -6.60 13.14 4.00
N GLU A 220 -7.56 14.04 4.15
CA GLU A 220 -8.38 14.58 3.09
C GLU A 220 -8.78 16.01 3.47
N SER A 221 -8.93 16.91 2.48
CA SER A 221 -9.50 18.23 2.71
C SER A 221 -10.86 18.14 3.40
N ARG A 222 -11.12 18.99 4.40
CA ARG A 222 -12.46 19.06 5.03
C ARG A 222 -13.52 19.52 4.04
N ASP A 223 -13.14 20.39 3.13
CA ASP A 223 -13.96 20.86 2.02
C ASP A 223 -13.24 20.59 0.70
N LEU A 224 -13.71 19.58 -0.03
CA LEU A 224 -13.13 19.20 -1.33
C LEU A 224 -13.19 20.36 -2.34
N SER A 225 -14.20 21.24 -2.25
CA SER A 225 -14.34 22.40 -3.14
C SER A 225 -13.26 23.47 -2.93
N LYS A 226 -12.44 23.32 -1.89
CA LYS A 226 -11.36 24.25 -1.52
C LYS A 226 -9.97 23.82 -1.97
N VAL A 227 -9.89 22.79 -2.81
CA VAL A 227 -8.67 22.33 -3.47
C VAL A 227 -8.59 22.94 -4.87
N ASN A 228 -7.59 23.78 -5.13
CA ASN A 228 -7.48 24.53 -6.39
C ASN A 228 -6.02 24.73 -6.81
N GLY A 229 -5.75 24.67 -8.11
CA GLY A 229 -4.44 24.94 -8.68
C GLY A 229 -4.03 23.86 -9.68
N GLN A 230 -2.74 23.55 -9.72
CA GLN A 230 -2.16 22.55 -10.60
C GLN A 230 -1.25 21.59 -9.83
N MET A 231 -1.29 20.32 -10.17
CA MET A 231 -0.34 19.31 -9.68
C MET A 231 0.15 18.49 -10.85
N SER A 232 1.46 18.31 -10.97
CA SER A 232 2.03 17.38 -11.93
C SER A 232 2.17 15.98 -11.31
N ILE A 233 1.79 14.96 -12.07
CA ILE A 233 1.91 13.56 -11.68
C ILE A 233 2.99 12.89 -12.54
N TRP A 234 3.84 12.09 -11.91
CA TRP A 234 4.93 11.38 -12.60
C TRP A 234 4.65 9.88 -12.76
N ALA A 235 3.62 9.35 -12.10
CA ALA A 235 3.18 7.98 -12.29
C ALA A 235 1.69 7.82 -11.94
N TYR A 236 1.05 6.80 -12.51
CA TYR A 236 -0.35 6.46 -12.27
C TYR A 236 -0.60 4.96 -12.52
N PRO A 237 -1.65 4.36 -11.96
CA PRO A 237 -2.06 3.00 -12.25
C PRO A 237 -2.66 2.89 -13.65
N SER A 238 -2.20 1.91 -14.42
CA SER A 238 -2.85 1.50 -15.66
C SER A 238 -4.20 0.82 -15.38
N LEU A 239 -4.99 0.58 -16.42
CA LEU A 239 -6.20 -0.24 -16.32
C LEU A 239 -5.92 -1.70 -15.91
N ALA A 240 -4.67 -2.16 -16.07
CA ALA A 240 -4.19 -3.45 -15.58
C ALA A 240 -3.72 -3.40 -14.11
N LYS A 241 -3.91 -2.26 -13.42
CA LYS A 241 -3.48 -2.02 -12.03
C LYS A 241 -1.98 -2.12 -11.81
N THR A 242 -1.21 -1.82 -12.85
CA THR A 242 0.24 -1.74 -12.80
C THR A 242 0.67 -0.29 -12.86
N LEU A 243 1.74 0.08 -12.17
CA LEU A 243 2.29 1.43 -12.28
C LEU A 243 2.76 1.73 -13.71
N GLU A 244 2.36 2.88 -14.23
CA GLU A 244 2.77 3.44 -15.52
C GLU A 244 3.43 4.80 -15.29
N ILE A 245 4.52 5.05 -16.02
CA ILE A 245 5.33 6.26 -15.92
C ILE A 245 5.32 6.93 -17.29
N PRO A 246 4.66 8.09 -17.45
CA PRO A 246 4.67 8.84 -18.70
C PRO A 246 6.07 9.41 -19.01
N PRO A 247 6.38 9.73 -20.28
CA PRO A 247 7.66 10.32 -20.66
C PRO A 247 7.95 11.67 -19.99
N GLU A 248 6.89 12.46 -19.77
CA GLU A 248 6.90 13.72 -19.04
C GLU A 248 5.81 13.71 -17.98
N PRO A 249 5.98 14.39 -16.83
CA PRO A 249 4.91 14.55 -15.85
C PRO A 249 3.65 15.16 -16.47
N ILE A 250 2.49 14.59 -16.14
CA ILE A 250 1.18 15.04 -16.60
C ILE A 250 0.69 16.13 -15.65
N VAL A 251 0.37 17.32 -16.15
CA VAL A 251 -0.09 18.44 -15.32
C VAL A 251 -1.60 18.47 -15.28
N LEU A 252 -2.15 18.20 -14.10
CA LEU A 252 -3.57 18.28 -13.79
C LEU A 252 -3.93 19.71 -13.43
N THR A 253 -5.02 20.25 -14.00
CA THR A 253 -5.64 21.49 -13.51
C THR A 253 -6.84 21.15 -12.64
N ILE A 254 -6.89 21.71 -11.44
CA ILE A 254 -7.86 21.39 -10.39
C ILE A 254 -8.64 22.65 -10.05
N LYS A 255 -9.97 22.58 -10.20
CA LYS A 255 -10.89 23.65 -9.83
C LYS A 255 -11.99 23.09 -8.96
N ASN A 256 -12.15 23.69 -7.79
CA ASN A 256 -13.12 23.28 -6.77
C ASN A 256 -13.06 21.77 -6.47
N GLY A 257 -11.85 21.22 -6.36
CA GLY A 257 -11.62 19.80 -6.11
C GLY A 257 -11.90 18.86 -7.29
N LEU A 258 -12.10 19.39 -8.49
CA LEU A 258 -12.36 18.59 -9.69
C LEU A 258 -11.24 18.77 -10.72
N ILE A 259 -10.86 17.68 -11.40
CA ILE A 259 -9.96 17.75 -12.55
C ILE A 259 -10.71 18.38 -13.74
N GLU A 260 -10.09 19.38 -14.38
CA GLU A 260 -10.57 19.86 -15.69
C GLU A 260 -10.25 18.82 -16.78
N PHE A 261 -11.28 18.10 -17.20
CA PHE A 261 -11.20 17.08 -18.24
C PHE A 261 -12.51 17.04 -19.04
N ASP A 262 -12.43 17.43 -20.31
CA ASP A 262 -13.55 17.42 -21.25
C ASP A 262 -13.05 17.07 -22.66
N PRO A 263 -12.92 15.77 -22.95
CA PRO A 263 -12.42 15.30 -24.23
C PRO A 263 -13.30 15.72 -25.43
N GLU A 264 -14.59 15.99 -25.21
CA GLU A 264 -15.53 16.40 -26.28
C GLU A 264 -15.22 17.84 -26.75
N ASN A 265 -14.72 18.67 -25.84
CA ASN A 265 -14.30 20.05 -26.12
C ASN A 265 -12.77 20.21 -26.21
N GLY A 266 -12.02 19.12 -26.28
CA GLY A 266 -10.57 19.14 -26.43
C GLY A 266 -9.79 19.53 -25.16
N ILE A 267 -10.41 19.44 -23.98
CA ILE A 267 -9.77 19.76 -22.69
C ILE A 267 -9.15 18.51 -22.11
N TYR A 268 -7.82 18.49 -22.06
CA TYR A 268 -7.01 17.41 -21.51
C TYR A 268 -5.96 17.98 -20.55
N PRO A 269 -5.51 17.21 -19.54
CA PRO A 269 -4.30 17.54 -18.80
C PRO A 269 -3.12 17.74 -19.75
N LYS A 270 -2.23 18.67 -19.41
CA LYS A 270 -1.01 18.89 -20.20
C LYS A 270 -0.14 17.64 -20.10
N ASN A 271 0.49 17.26 -21.21
CA ASN A 271 1.34 16.06 -21.34
C ASN A 271 0.58 14.73 -21.13
N SER A 272 -0.75 14.74 -21.11
CA SER A 272 -1.53 13.51 -20.92
C SER A 272 -1.25 12.47 -22.00
N THR A 273 -1.29 11.21 -21.62
CA THR A 273 -1.15 10.05 -22.50
C THR A 273 -2.52 9.49 -22.89
N GLU A 274 -2.55 8.65 -23.93
CA GLU A 274 -3.78 7.96 -24.32
C GLU A 274 -4.32 7.07 -23.19
N THR A 275 -3.44 6.33 -22.52
CA THR A 275 -3.77 5.45 -21.39
C THR A 275 -4.31 6.23 -20.19
N PHE A 276 -3.74 7.39 -19.87
CA PHE A 276 -4.27 8.24 -18.81
C PHE A 276 -5.61 8.87 -19.19
N ASN A 277 -5.79 9.29 -20.44
CA ASN A 277 -7.08 9.81 -20.93
C ASN A 277 -8.18 8.75 -20.87
N GLN A 278 -7.87 7.49 -21.16
CA GLN A 278 -8.82 6.37 -21.00
C GLN A 278 -9.22 6.18 -19.53
N LEU A 279 -8.26 6.28 -18.60
CA LEU A 279 -8.53 6.22 -17.16
C LEU A 279 -9.43 7.36 -16.70
N LEU A 280 -9.15 8.61 -17.10
CA LEU A 280 -9.98 9.76 -16.76
C LEU A 280 -11.40 9.65 -17.35
N THR A 281 -11.51 9.18 -18.59
CA THR A 281 -12.80 8.91 -19.24
C THR A 281 -13.59 7.87 -18.46
N LEU A 282 -12.96 6.78 -18.03
CA LEU A 282 -13.61 5.75 -17.22
C LEU A 282 -14.17 6.30 -15.90
N ILE A 283 -13.40 7.15 -15.21
CA ILE A 283 -13.87 7.79 -13.97
C ILE A 283 -15.04 8.72 -14.25
N ARG A 284 -14.88 9.63 -15.21
CA ARG A 284 -15.90 10.61 -15.60
C ARG A 284 -17.20 9.93 -16.04
N ASP A 285 -17.13 8.92 -16.89
CA ASP A 285 -18.33 8.24 -17.41
C ASP A 285 -19.05 7.44 -16.32
N GLY A 286 -18.31 6.94 -15.32
CA GLY A 286 -18.90 6.20 -14.20
C GLY A 286 -19.40 7.07 -13.03
N GLU A 287 -18.86 8.28 -12.86
CA GLU A 287 -19.10 9.14 -11.68
C GLU A 287 -19.57 10.57 -12.02
N GLY A 288 -19.60 10.94 -13.30
CA GLY A 288 -19.97 12.25 -13.86
C GLY A 288 -18.84 13.27 -13.86
N GLU A 289 -18.00 13.25 -12.83
CA GLU A 289 -16.90 14.20 -12.61
C GLU A 289 -15.73 13.49 -11.93
N ILE A 290 -14.53 14.03 -12.07
CA ILE A 290 -13.30 13.44 -11.54
C ILE A 290 -12.87 14.23 -10.30
N CYS A 291 -13.27 13.76 -9.12
CA CYS A 291 -12.90 14.39 -7.86
C CYS A 291 -11.46 14.10 -7.48
N VAL A 292 -10.77 15.10 -6.93
CA VAL A 292 -9.52 14.94 -6.19
C VAL A 292 -9.87 14.69 -4.73
N ARG A 293 -9.39 13.57 -4.23
CA ARG A 293 -9.57 13.11 -2.85
C ARG A 293 -8.24 12.61 -2.32
N GLU A 294 -8.17 12.32 -1.03
CA GLU A 294 -6.96 11.83 -0.34
C GLU A 294 -5.70 12.71 -0.52
N PHE A 295 -5.06 13.00 0.59
CA PHE A 295 -3.76 13.62 0.65
C PHE A 295 -2.85 12.60 1.32
N GLY A 296 -2.20 11.77 0.51
CA GLY A 296 -1.38 10.65 0.96
C GLY A 296 0.09 11.02 0.98
N LEU A 297 0.75 10.83 2.12
CA LEU A 297 2.18 11.03 2.32
C LEU A 297 2.84 9.70 2.65
N GLY A 298 3.60 9.18 1.70
CA GLY A 298 4.38 7.98 1.93
C GLY A 298 5.74 8.31 2.55
N LEU A 299 6.13 7.45 3.48
CA LEU A 299 7.33 7.52 4.30
C LEU A 299 8.31 6.40 3.99
N ASN A 300 7.96 5.51 3.05
CA ASN A 300 8.76 4.33 2.74
C ASN A 300 9.83 4.64 1.70
N GLU A 301 11.05 4.88 2.18
CA GLU A 301 12.23 5.17 1.35
C GLU A 301 12.66 4.00 0.44
N GLY A 302 12.14 2.79 0.66
CA GLY A 302 12.40 1.64 -0.22
C GLY A 302 11.62 1.71 -1.54
N MET A 303 10.69 2.66 -1.69
CA MET A 303 9.93 2.88 -2.91
C MET A 303 9.86 4.37 -3.27
N GLY A 304 9.91 4.67 -4.56
CA GLY A 304 9.82 6.04 -5.08
C GLY A 304 10.38 6.11 -6.50
N LYS A 305 10.62 7.33 -7.02
CA LYS A 305 11.12 7.55 -8.39
C LYS A 305 12.38 6.76 -8.75
N SER A 306 13.27 6.52 -7.78
CA SER A 306 14.51 5.76 -7.95
C SER A 306 14.39 4.27 -7.65
N ALA A 307 13.26 3.83 -7.08
CA ALA A 307 13.02 2.46 -6.61
C ALA A 307 11.57 2.06 -6.92
N ILE A 308 11.30 1.76 -8.20
CA ILE A 308 9.96 1.45 -8.68
C ILE A 308 9.55 0.04 -8.26
N VAL A 309 8.30 -0.10 -7.81
CA VAL A 309 7.58 -1.36 -7.64
C VAL A 309 6.26 -1.23 -8.41
N THR A 310 6.02 -2.15 -9.35
CA THR A 310 4.88 -2.05 -10.27
C THR A 310 3.51 -2.28 -9.59
N ASP A 311 3.46 -2.99 -8.46
CA ASP A 311 2.21 -3.17 -7.70
C ASP A 311 1.79 -1.86 -7.02
N VAL A 312 0.65 -1.31 -7.45
CA VAL A 312 0.16 0.01 -7.02
C VAL A 312 -0.19 0.00 -5.53
N SER A 313 -0.74 -1.11 -5.02
CA SER A 313 -1.11 -1.21 -3.60
C SER A 313 0.10 -1.16 -2.68
N ALA A 314 1.24 -1.76 -3.06
CA ALA A 314 2.51 -1.53 -2.39
C ALA A 314 2.97 -0.07 -2.59
N PHE A 315 2.92 0.41 -3.83
CA PHE A 315 3.49 1.70 -4.21
C PHE A 315 2.82 2.93 -3.60
N GLU A 316 1.56 2.85 -3.16
CA GLU A 316 0.88 3.89 -2.35
C GLU A 316 1.70 4.36 -1.12
N ARG A 317 2.65 3.55 -0.63
CA ARG A 317 3.51 3.88 0.53
C ARG A 317 4.81 4.60 0.13
N GLN A 318 5.05 4.81 -1.15
CA GLN A 318 6.30 5.38 -1.70
C GLN A 318 6.68 6.73 -1.07
N HIS A 319 7.97 6.97 -0.90
CA HIS A 319 8.49 8.19 -0.31
C HIS A 319 8.19 9.44 -1.16
N GLY A 320 7.13 10.16 -0.77
CA GLY A 320 6.61 11.30 -1.51
C GLY A 320 5.11 11.48 -1.25
N MET A 321 4.39 11.96 -2.25
CA MET A 321 2.96 12.23 -2.15
C MET A 321 2.16 11.55 -3.27
N HIS A 322 0.97 11.09 -2.94
CA HIS A 322 -0.08 10.74 -3.89
C HIS A 322 -1.38 11.46 -3.54
N ILE A 323 -2.27 11.49 -4.54
CA ILE A 323 -3.68 11.85 -4.37
C ILE A 323 -4.52 10.76 -5.01
N SER A 324 -5.77 10.65 -4.59
CA SER A 324 -6.73 9.74 -5.22
C SER A 324 -7.65 10.48 -6.18
N LEU A 325 -7.95 9.87 -7.32
CA LEU A 325 -8.92 10.33 -8.29
C LEU A 325 -10.21 9.48 -8.20
N GLY A 326 -11.35 10.17 -8.26
CA GLY A 326 -12.68 9.58 -8.17
C GLY A 326 -13.35 9.83 -6.82
N LYS A 327 -14.60 9.38 -6.71
CA LYS A 327 -15.48 9.70 -5.57
C LYS A 327 -15.36 8.72 -4.42
N LYS A 328 -14.80 7.53 -4.61
CA LYS A 328 -14.74 6.49 -3.58
C LYS A 328 -13.61 6.76 -2.58
N HIS A 329 -13.95 6.67 -1.30
CA HIS A 329 -12.98 6.71 -0.20
C HIS A 329 -13.56 5.91 0.98
N ASN A 330 -12.80 4.94 1.48
CA ASN A 330 -13.33 4.02 2.51
C ASN A 330 -13.26 4.61 3.93
N VAL A 331 -12.28 5.49 4.17
CA VAL A 331 -12.03 6.14 5.48
C VAL A 331 -12.82 7.44 5.65
N TYR A 332 -12.58 8.46 4.81
CA TYR A 332 -13.25 9.74 4.92
C TYR A 332 -14.57 9.72 4.14
N LYS A 333 -15.69 9.65 4.88
CA LYS A 333 -17.03 9.77 4.32
C LYS A 333 -17.44 11.23 4.32
N THR A 334 -17.86 11.74 3.16
CA THR A 334 -18.38 13.11 3.02
C THR A 334 -19.86 13.09 2.67
N SER A 335 -20.65 13.98 3.26
CA SER A 335 -22.06 14.15 2.91
C SER A 335 -22.27 14.73 1.52
N ALA A 336 -21.24 15.37 0.95
CA ALA A 336 -21.28 15.92 -0.40
C ALA A 336 -21.35 14.83 -1.48
N ILE A 337 -20.88 13.62 -1.19
CA ILE A 337 -20.82 12.50 -2.14
C ILE A 337 -21.74 11.38 -1.66
N LYS A 338 -22.77 11.06 -2.45
CA LYS A 338 -23.67 9.94 -2.13
C LYS A 338 -22.96 8.61 -2.39
N THR A 339 -22.96 7.70 -1.41
CA THR A 339 -22.27 6.40 -1.49
C THR A 339 -22.66 5.54 -2.71
N LYS A 340 -23.89 5.65 -3.21
CA LYS A 340 -24.34 4.91 -4.41
C LYS A 340 -23.67 5.37 -5.71
N GLN A 341 -22.98 6.51 -5.70
CA GLN A 341 -22.30 7.10 -6.85
C GLN A 341 -20.78 6.85 -6.83
N THR A 342 -20.24 6.20 -5.80
CA THR A 342 -18.79 5.99 -5.66
C THR A 342 -18.36 4.65 -6.24
N ARG A 343 -17.46 4.68 -7.22
CA ARG A 343 -16.92 3.53 -7.94
C ARG A 343 -15.39 3.49 -7.90
N PHE A 344 -14.75 4.64 -8.10
CA PHE A 344 -13.30 4.73 -8.34
C PHE A 344 -12.56 5.41 -7.19
N HIS A 345 -11.42 4.82 -6.86
CA HIS A 345 -10.39 5.35 -5.96
C HIS A 345 -9.07 4.96 -6.62
N ILE A 346 -8.41 5.94 -7.24
CA ILE A 346 -7.29 5.71 -8.14
C ILE A 346 -6.14 6.61 -7.70
N ASP A 347 -5.14 6.02 -7.05
CA ASP A 347 -4.01 6.77 -6.52
C ASP A 347 -3.02 7.15 -7.63
N VAL A 348 -2.74 8.43 -7.78
CA VAL A 348 -1.77 8.99 -8.72
C VAL A 348 -0.65 9.70 -7.96
N PHE A 349 0.57 9.59 -8.46
CA PHE A 349 1.78 9.96 -7.71
C PHE A 349 2.31 11.32 -8.15
N ILE A 350 2.40 12.26 -7.19
CA ILE A 350 2.74 13.66 -7.45
C ILE A 350 4.23 13.82 -7.68
N ASP A 351 4.60 14.62 -8.67
CA ASP A 351 5.99 15.02 -8.92
C ASP A 351 6.41 16.09 -7.91
N LEU A 352 6.49 15.67 -6.66
CA LEU A 352 6.56 16.55 -5.51
C LEU A 352 7.93 17.23 -5.41
N LYS A 353 7.90 18.54 -5.17
CA LYS A 353 9.07 19.31 -4.76
C LYS A 353 8.95 19.74 -3.31
N ASN A 354 7.84 20.39 -2.94
CA ASN A 354 7.67 20.97 -1.62
C ASN A 354 6.23 20.86 -1.11
N ILE A 355 6.08 20.70 0.21
CA ILE A 355 4.82 20.86 0.92
C ILE A 355 5.02 21.88 2.04
N THR A 356 4.24 22.96 2.01
CA THR A 356 4.29 24.02 3.04
C THR A 356 2.94 24.18 3.71
N ILE A 357 2.93 24.24 5.05
CA ILE A 357 1.78 24.66 5.83
C ILE A 357 1.81 26.18 5.91
N LEU A 358 0.84 26.82 5.25
CA LEU A 358 0.86 28.28 5.04
C LEU A 358 0.46 29.06 6.30
N ASP A 359 -0.12 28.42 7.31
CA ASP A 359 -0.55 29.09 8.54
C ASP A 359 0.63 29.62 9.36
N ASP A 360 1.74 28.88 9.36
CA ASP A 360 2.96 29.19 10.12
C ASP A 360 4.24 29.11 9.26
N ASN A 361 4.11 28.97 7.94
CA ASN A 361 5.19 28.75 6.98
C ASN A 361 6.08 27.53 7.30
N THR A 362 5.55 26.51 7.98
CA THR A 362 6.29 25.26 8.21
C THR A 362 6.46 24.51 6.89
N CYS A 363 7.70 24.30 6.49
CA CYS A 363 8.01 23.34 5.42
C CYS A 363 7.90 21.91 5.97
N LEU A 364 6.95 21.14 5.44
CA LEU A 364 6.71 19.76 5.84
C LEU A 364 7.64 18.80 5.09
N PHE A 365 7.80 19.03 3.78
CA PHE A 365 8.60 18.23 2.87
C PHE A 365 9.32 19.15 1.89
N ASP A 366 10.59 18.89 1.62
CA ASP A 366 11.39 19.58 0.62
C ASP A 366 12.35 18.60 -0.06
N ASP A 367 12.24 18.49 -1.38
CA ASP A 367 13.12 17.76 -2.30
C ASP A 367 13.58 16.39 -1.77
N GLY A 368 12.60 15.52 -1.48
CA GLY A 368 12.87 14.16 -1.01
C GLY A 368 13.07 14.02 0.50
N LYS A 369 12.84 15.06 1.31
CA LYS A 369 13.05 15.00 2.76
C LYS A 369 11.89 15.62 3.52
N TYR A 370 11.43 14.94 4.57
CA TYR A 370 10.56 15.55 5.58
C TYR A 370 11.39 16.41 6.55
N LEU A 371 10.94 17.62 6.84
CA LEU A 371 11.69 18.62 7.62
C LEU A 371 11.11 18.92 9.01
N VAL A 372 10.06 18.21 9.42
CA VAL A 372 9.34 18.44 10.70
C VAL A 372 9.72 17.51 11.83
#